data_AF-T1KLT2-F1
#
_entry.id   AF-T1KLT2-F1
#
_cell.length_a   1.000
_cell.length_b   1.000
_cell.length_c   1.000
_cell.angle_alpha   90.00
_cell.angle_beta   90.00
_cell.angle_gamma   90.00
#
_symmetry.space_group_name_H-M   'P 1'
#
loop_
_entity.id
_entity.type
_entity.pdbx_description
1 polymer ?
#
loop_
_entity_poly.entity_id
_entity_poly.type
_entity_poly.pdbx_seq_one_letter_code
_entity_poly.pdbx_strand_id
1 'polypeptide(L)'
;MAFKLVQGILKSRVQISSVNKLLSHEALVYKPLIRQNSNFCPDDAPVSEMENPFKKKVTQCILCKYKIELNYKNPRLLSQFISPLTGSIYDKHITGLCEGQQNKLIDMLKKSRYNGFMGYIFKDPRFKNDPKLFDPTRPLRPNPH
;
A
#
# COMPACT_ATOMS: atom_id res chain seq x y z
N MET A 1 -63.13 9.68 34.78
CA MET A 1 -62.59 10.89 34.12
C MET A 1 -61.36 10.46 33.33
N ALA A 2 -61.43 10.61 32.00
CA ALA A 2 -60.42 10.49 30.92
C ALA A 2 -58.96 10.11 31.32
N PHE A 3 -58.24 9.13 30.76
CA PHE A 3 -58.18 8.51 29.43
C PHE A 3 -58.21 9.48 28.24
N LYS A 4 -57.01 9.89 27.79
CA LYS A 4 -56.58 10.39 26.45
C LYS A 4 -55.22 11.11 26.65
N LEU A 5 -54.15 10.99 25.87
CA LEU A 5 -53.94 10.58 24.47
C LEU A 5 -52.49 10.08 24.22
N VAL A 6 -52.42 8.97 23.48
CA VAL A 6 -51.56 8.71 22.30
C VAL A 6 -50.06 8.54 22.53
N GLN A 7 -49.68 7.27 22.71
CA GLN A 7 -48.34 6.76 22.41
C GLN A 7 -48.18 6.53 20.90
N GLY A 8 -46.96 6.83 20.45
CA GLY A 8 -46.54 6.93 19.06
C GLY A 8 -46.60 5.64 18.25
N ILE A 9 -46.97 5.84 16.99
CA ILE A 9 -46.84 4.91 15.89
C ILE A 9 -45.52 5.23 15.20
N LEU A 10 -44.62 4.24 15.04
CA LEU A 10 -44.07 3.80 13.75
C LEU A 10 -42.93 2.77 13.94
N LYS A 11 -43.33 1.50 13.71
CA LYS A 11 -42.62 0.43 12.99
C LYS A 11 -41.29 -0.11 13.56
N SER A 12 -41.48 -1.12 14.41
CA SER A 12 -40.83 -2.44 14.42
C SER A 12 -39.73 -2.74 13.38
N ARG A 13 -38.61 -3.30 13.86
CA ARG A 13 -38.13 -4.62 13.39
C ARG A 13 -37.19 -5.28 14.39
N VAL A 14 -37.48 -6.56 14.60
CA VAL A 14 -36.98 -7.53 15.57
C VAL A 14 -35.51 -7.92 15.33
N GLN A 15 -34.84 -8.23 16.44
CA GLN A 15 -33.52 -8.83 16.53
C GLN A 15 -33.54 -10.36 16.31
N ILE A 16 -32.53 -10.84 15.56
CA ILE A 16 -31.77 -12.11 15.72
C ILE A 16 -32.23 -13.41 15.01
N SER A 17 -31.22 -13.99 14.33
CA SER A 17 -30.91 -15.39 14.01
C SER A 17 -31.30 -16.00 12.65
N SER A 18 -30.23 -16.47 11.97
CA SER A 18 -30.17 -17.62 11.07
C SER A 18 -31.03 -17.61 9.81
N VAL A 19 -30.47 -17.13 8.70
CA VAL A 19 -30.39 -17.90 7.43
C VAL A 19 -29.19 -17.38 6.62
N ASN A 20 -28.12 -18.18 6.54
CA ASN A 20 -27.09 -18.03 5.51
C ASN A 20 -27.72 -18.33 4.15
N LYS A 21 -27.91 -17.32 3.28
CA LYS A 21 -27.83 -17.48 1.81
C LYS A 21 -28.04 -16.16 1.07
N LEU A 22 -27.23 -15.99 0.02
CA LEU A 22 -27.41 -15.09 -1.14
C LEU A 22 -26.91 -13.65 -0.99
N LEU A 23 -25.60 -13.50 -1.18
CA LEU A 23 -24.99 -12.30 -1.79
C LEU A 23 -23.92 -12.76 -2.77
N SER A 24 -24.36 -13.34 -3.89
CA SER A 24 -23.54 -13.57 -5.07
C SER A 24 -24.01 -12.61 -6.16
N HIS A 25 -23.68 -11.33 -6.03
CA HIS A 25 -23.67 -10.46 -7.19
C HIS A 25 -22.52 -10.91 -8.09
N GLU A 26 -22.90 -11.40 -9.26
CA GLU A 26 -22.07 -11.90 -10.33
C GLU A 26 -20.90 -10.95 -10.62
N ALA A 27 -19.70 -11.35 -10.20
CA ALA A 27 -18.50 -10.92 -10.89
C ALA A 27 -18.59 -11.54 -12.29
N LEU A 28 -18.63 -10.68 -13.30
CA LEU A 28 -18.44 -11.04 -14.70
C LEU A 28 -17.06 -11.69 -14.85
N VAL A 29 -17.00 -13.00 -14.62
CA VAL A 29 -15.89 -13.84 -15.03
C VAL A 29 -15.97 -13.88 -16.56
N TYR A 30 -15.09 -13.13 -17.21
CA TYR A 30 -14.90 -13.16 -18.65
C TYR A 30 -14.63 -14.60 -19.08
N LYS A 31 -15.68 -15.32 -19.50
CA LYS A 31 -15.55 -16.65 -20.13
C LYS A 31 -14.97 -16.40 -21.52
N PRO A 32 -13.74 -16.85 -21.84
CA PRO A 32 -13.26 -16.73 -23.19
C PRO A 32 -14.17 -17.58 -24.09
N LEU A 33 -14.60 -17.01 -25.22
CA LEU A 33 -15.28 -17.75 -26.26
C LEU A 33 -14.30 -18.79 -26.81
N ILE A 34 -14.44 -20.06 -26.39
CA ILE A 34 -13.64 -21.15 -26.93
C ILE A 34 -14.07 -21.39 -28.38
N ARG A 35 -13.22 -21.01 -29.32
CA ARG A 35 -13.38 -21.31 -30.75
C ARG A 35 -13.23 -22.83 -30.91
N GLN A 36 -14.31 -23.53 -31.25
CA GLN A 36 -14.26 -24.97 -31.52
C GLN A 36 -13.53 -25.22 -32.85
N ASN A 37 -12.20 -25.36 -32.80
CA ASN A 37 -11.43 -25.87 -33.93
C ASN A 37 -11.40 -27.40 -33.86
N SER A 38 -11.79 -28.05 -34.95
CA SER A 38 -11.98 -29.50 -35.10
C SER A 38 -10.69 -30.34 -35.19
N ASN A 39 -9.59 -29.89 -34.60
CA ASN A 39 -8.33 -30.62 -34.50
C ASN A 39 -7.83 -30.53 -33.05
N PHE A 40 -8.45 -31.30 -32.16
CA PHE A 40 -8.05 -31.41 -30.76
C PHE A 40 -7.02 -32.54 -30.64
N CYS A 41 -5.74 -32.18 -30.71
CA CYS A 41 -4.65 -33.08 -30.32
C CYS A 41 -4.56 -33.03 -28.78
N PRO A 42 -4.81 -34.14 -28.06
CA PRO A 42 -4.79 -34.15 -26.60
C PRO A 42 -3.40 -33.78 -26.03
N ASP A 43 -2.34 -33.97 -26.83
CA ASP A 43 -0.97 -33.59 -26.50
C ASP A 43 -0.71 -32.07 -26.56
N ASP A 44 -1.47 -31.33 -27.37
CA ASP A 44 -1.35 -29.86 -27.53
C ASP A 44 -2.34 -29.09 -26.64
N ALA A 45 -3.06 -29.78 -25.76
CA ALA A 45 -3.99 -29.15 -24.84
C ALA A 45 -3.25 -28.31 -23.78
N PRO A 46 -3.78 -27.13 -23.40
CA PRO A 46 -3.15 -26.32 -22.36
C PRO A 46 -3.20 -27.08 -21.02
N VAL A 47 -2.03 -27.22 -20.39
CA VAL A 47 -1.92 -27.80 -19.04
C VAL A 47 -2.58 -26.86 -18.04
N SER A 48 -3.64 -27.32 -17.38
CA SER A 48 -4.43 -26.52 -16.43
C SER A 48 -3.75 -26.31 -15.07
N GLU A 49 -2.84 -27.20 -14.67
CA GLU A 49 -2.26 -27.24 -13.32
C GLU A 49 -0.76 -26.92 -13.31
N MET A 50 -0.36 -25.79 -13.93
CA MET A 50 1.03 -25.30 -13.92
C MET A 50 1.13 -23.91 -13.31
N GLU A 51 2.15 -23.66 -12.48
CA GLU A 51 2.47 -22.30 -12.04
C GLU A 51 2.89 -21.43 -13.23
N ASN A 52 2.44 -20.17 -13.26
CA ASN A 52 2.74 -19.27 -14.39
C ASN A 52 4.27 -19.09 -14.58
N PRO A 53 4.87 -19.61 -15.68
CA PRO A 53 6.31 -19.54 -15.92
C PRO A 53 6.79 -18.11 -16.25
N PHE A 54 5.89 -17.22 -16.69
CA PHE A 54 6.17 -15.82 -17.01
C PHE A 54 5.95 -14.87 -15.82
N LYS A 55 5.71 -15.40 -14.62
CA LYS A 55 5.50 -14.59 -13.42
C LYS A 55 6.79 -13.87 -13.03
N LYS A 56 6.78 -12.54 -13.16
CA LYS A 56 7.90 -11.69 -12.72
C LYS A 56 8.09 -11.81 -11.20
N LYS A 57 9.35 -11.83 -10.77
CA LYS A 57 9.70 -11.82 -9.34
C LYS A 57 9.19 -10.54 -8.68
N VAL A 58 8.66 -10.67 -7.46
CA VAL A 58 8.20 -9.53 -6.67
C VAL A 58 9.38 -8.62 -6.31
N THR A 59 9.28 -7.34 -6.65
CA THR A 59 10.31 -6.36 -6.33
C THR A 59 10.22 -5.96 -4.86
N GLN A 60 11.32 -6.11 -4.12
CA GLN A 60 11.41 -5.74 -2.72
C GLN A 60 11.91 -4.29 -2.54
N CYS A 61 11.55 -3.68 -1.40
CA CYS A 61 12.04 -2.36 -1.03
C CYS A 61 13.54 -2.38 -0.66
N ILE A 62 14.23 -1.25 -0.78
CA ILE A 62 15.68 -1.12 -0.47
C ILE A 62 15.96 -1.53 0.98
N LEU A 63 15.18 -1.02 1.94
CA LEU A 63 15.34 -1.35 3.36
C LEU A 63 15.08 -2.83 3.67
N CYS A 64 14.13 -3.43 2.97
CA CYS A 64 13.74 -4.83 3.11
C CYS A 64 14.84 -5.75 2.58
N LYS A 65 15.40 -5.41 1.40
CA LYS A 65 16.45 -6.16 0.71
C LYS A 65 17.73 -6.22 1.55
N TYR A 66 18.12 -5.10 2.17
CA TYR A 66 19.32 -5.00 2.99
C TYR A 66 19.07 -5.24 4.49
N LYS A 67 17.82 -5.52 4.91
CA LYS A 67 17.42 -5.72 6.31
C LYS A 67 17.89 -4.59 7.24
N ILE A 68 17.80 -3.34 6.78
CA ILE A 68 18.24 -2.17 7.54
C ILE A 68 17.10 -1.72 8.46
N GLU A 69 17.39 -1.60 9.76
CA GLU A 69 16.45 -1.10 10.75
C GLU A 69 16.51 0.43 10.86
N LEU A 70 15.34 1.08 10.84
CA LEU A 70 15.22 2.53 10.98
C LEU A 70 15.29 2.93 12.45
N ASN A 71 16.27 3.77 12.79
CA ASN A 71 16.48 4.29 14.13
C ASN A 71 16.40 5.82 14.14
N TYR A 72 15.59 6.40 15.04
CA TYR A 72 15.44 7.87 15.16
C TYR A 72 16.75 8.59 15.57
N LYS A 73 17.68 7.85 16.19
CA LYS A 73 19.01 8.33 16.61
C LYS A 73 20.00 8.44 15.46
N ASN A 74 19.70 7.89 14.28
CA ASN A 74 20.57 7.94 13.11
C ASN A 74 20.05 8.99 12.10
N PRO A 75 20.40 10.27 12.27
CA PRO A 75 19.95 11.32 11.37
C PRO A 75 20.56 11.19 9.96
N ARG A 76 21.73 10.56 9.81
CA ARG A 76 22.39 10.40 8.51
C ARG A 76 21.52 9.58 7.54
N LEU A 77 21.01 8.44 8.00
CA LEU A 77 20.11 7.61 7.20
C LEU A 77 18.77 8.30 6.94
N LEU A 78 18.16 8.88 7.98
CA LEU A 78 16.86 9.54 7.87
C LEU A 78 16.91 10.77 6.94
N SER A 79 18.02 11.51 6.95
CA SER A 79 18.22 12.69 6.10
C SER A 79 18.25 12.39 4.61
N GLN A 80 18.43 11.12 4.21
CA GLN A 80 18.32 10.72 2.80
C GLN A 80 16.89 10.80 2.32
N PHE A 81 15.91 10.58 3.20
CA PHE A 81 14.47 10.55 2.89
C PHE A 81 13.79 11.92 2.88
N ILE A 82 14.57 13.00 2.87
CA ILE A 82 14.09 14.38 3.01
C ILE A 82 14.62 15.24 1.87
N SER A 83 13.79 16.15 1.38
CA SER A 83 14.18 17.23 0.47
C SER A 83 15.29 18.11 1.08
N PRO A 84 16.39 18.34 0.35
CA PRO A 84 17.52 19.10 0.89
C PRO A 84 17.17 20.55 1.22
N LEU A 85 16.27 21.17 0.45
CA LEU A 85 15.93 22.59 0.55
C LEU A 85 14.75 22.84 1.49
N THR A 86 13.70 22.03 1.40
CA THR A 86 12.44 22.27 2.13
C THR A 86 12.29 21.44 3.39
N GLY A 87 13.12 20.42 3.59
CA GLY A 87 12.93 19.51 4.72
C GLY A 87 11.67 18.63 4.56
N SER A 88 11.01 18.63 3.41
CA SER A 88 9.82 17.80 3.18
C SER A 88 10.19 16.33 3.06
N ILE A 89 9.41 15.44 3.67
CA ILE A 89 9.60 13.99 3.56
C ILE A 89 9.18 13.57 2.15
N TYR A 90 9.96 12.72 1.49
CA TYR A 90 9.57 12.18 0.19
C TYR A 90 8.47 11.12 0.29
N ASP A 91 7.55 11.15 -0.66
CA ASP A 91 6.43 10.22 -0.74
C ASP A 91 6.81 8.83 -1.25
N LYS A 92 5.93 7.85 -1.04
CA LYS A 92 6.09 6.44 -1.42
C LYS A 92 6.37 6.22 -2.91
N HIS A 93 5.79 7.04 -3.79
CA HIS A 93 5.99 6.93 -5.24
C HIS A 93 7.42 7.33 -5.67
N ILE A 94 8.06 8.19 -4.87
CA ILE A 94 9.44 8.63 -5.05
C ILE A 94 10.41 7.64 -4.38
N THR A 95 10.22 7.35 -3.09
CA THR A 95 11.16 6.53 -2.30
C THR A 95 11.13 5.05 -2.70
N GLY A 96 10.03 4.58 -3.28
CA GLY A 96 9.87 3.18 -3.67
C GLY A 96 9.66 2.22 -2.49
N LEU A 97 9.51 2.70 -1.25
CA LEU A 97 9.38 1.86 -0.06
C LEU A 97 8.04 1.10 0.03
N CYS A 98 8.03 0.02 0.78
CA CYS A 98 6.80 -0.64 1.22
C CYS A 98 6.04 0.29 2.18
N GLU A 99 4.71 0.16 2.24
CA GLU A 99 3.87 1.02 3.07
C GLU A 99 4.20 0.95 4.55
N GLY A 100 4.39 -0.26 5.08
CA GLY A 100 4.80 -0.44 6.48
C GLY A 100 6.15 0.19 6.80
N GLN A 101 7.09 0.23 5.85
CA GLN A 101 8.39 0.88 6.05
C GLN A 101 8.29 2.40 5.91
N GLN A 102 7.43 2.90 5.01
CA GLN A 102 7.18 4.33 4.85
C GLN A 102 6.57 4.91 6.13
N ASN A 103 5.59 4.24 6.75
CA ASN A 103 4.98 4.69 8.00
C ASN A 103 6.00 4.70 9.16
N LYS A 104 6.78 3.63 9.30
CA LYS A 104 7.88 3.57 10.28
C LYS A 104 8.90 4.68 10.08
N LEU A 105 9.25 4.97 8.83
CA LEU A 105 10.15 6.07 8.47
C LEU A 105 9.58 7.41 8.95
N ILE A 106 8.32 7.71 8.64
CA ILE A 106 7.66 8.96 9.06
C ILE A 106 7.69 9.08 10.58
N ASP A 107 7.38 8.01 11.32
CA ASP A 107 7.40 8.02 12.78
C ASP A 107 8.79 8.25 13.35
N MET A 108 9.81 7.56 12.82
CA MET A 108 11.20 7.76 13.25
C MET A 108 11.69 9.16 12.93
N LEU A 109 11.26 9.74 11.81
CA LEU A 109 11.63 11.08 11.38
C LEU A 109 11.01 12.14 12.30
N LYS A 110 9.72 12.00 12.62
CA LYS A 110 9.02 12.83 13.60
C LYS A 110 9.69 12.76 14.97
N LYS A 111 10.01 11.55 15.45
CA LYS A 111 10.73 11.34 16.72
C LYS A 111 12.13 11.98 16.70
N SER A 112 12.86 11.84 15.59
CA SER A 112 14.20 12.43 15.43
C SER A 112 14.16 13.95 15.51
N ARG A 113 13.18 14.57 14.84
CA ARG A 113 12.93 16.02 14.88
C ARG A 113 12.56 16.52 16.27
N TYR A 114 11.63 15.82 16.93
CA TYR A 114 11.17 16.19 18.27
C TYR A 114 12.30 16.12 19.30
N ASN A 115 13.15 15.10 19.21
CA ASN A 115 14.31 14.92 20.09
C ASN A 115 15.52 15.79 19.70
N GLY A 116 15.43 16.63 18.66
CA GLY A 116 16.52 17.51 18.25
C GLY A 116 17.69 16.84 17.52
N PHE A 117 17.58 15.57 17.10
CA PHE A 117 18.61 14.90 16.31
C PHE A 117 18.68 15.38 14.86
N MET A 118 17.59 15.98 14.34
CA MET A 118 17.49 16.44 12.97
C MET A 118 16.63 17.71 12.84
N GLY A 119 17.00 18.59 11.91
CA GLY A 119 16.26 19.82 11.62
C GLY A 119 14.89 19.60 10.96
N TYR A 120 14.03 20.61 11.07
CA TYR A 120 12.69 20.59 10.47
C TYR A 120 12.68 21.16 9.05
N ILE A 121 13.33 22.31 8.83
CA ILE A 121 13.22 23.12 7.60
C ILE A 121 14.27 22.73 6.56
N PHE A 122 15.50 22.45 6.97
CA PHE A 122 16.60 22.15 6.05
C PHE A 122 17.28 20.84 6.43
N LYS A 123 17.84 20.19 5.42
CA LYS A 123 18.74 19.04 5.64
C LYS A 123 20.06 19.55 6.20
N ASP A 124 20.66 18.77 7.10
CA ASP A 124 21.98 19.06 7.63
C ASP A 124 23.03 19.10 6.50
N PRO A 125 23.81 20.20 6.36
CA PRO A 125 24.85 20.32 5.34
C PRO A 125 25.87 19.18 5.36
N ARG A 126 26.13 18.57 6.52
CA ARG A 126 27.07 17.44 6.68
C ARG A 126 26.66 16.22 5.84
N PHE A 127 25.36 16.04 5.60
CA PHE A 127 24.80 14.89 4.87
C PHE A 127 24.43 15.25 3.41
N LYS A 128 24.82 16.43 2.92
CA LYS A 128 24.47 16.90 1.56
C LYS A 128 25.09 16.04 0.46
N ASN A 129 26.32 15.59 0.68
CA ASN A 129 27.13 14.88 -0.32
C ASN A 129 27.03 13.35 -0.19
N ASP A 130 26.12 12.83 0.64
CA ASP A 130 25.88 11.39 0.71
C ASP A 130 25.31 10.86 -0.61
N PRO A 131 25.61 9.61 -0.99
CA PRO A 131 25.08 9.00 -2.20
C PRO A 131 23.55 8.95 -2.13
N LYS A 132 22.88 9.47 -3.17
CA LYS A 132 21.42 9.50 -3.24
C LYS A 132 20.88 8.09 -3.50
N LEU A 133 19.93 7.66 -2.67
CA LEU A 133 19.25 6.37 -2.84
C LEU A 133 18.21 6.38 -3.98
N PHE A 134 17.69 7.55 -4.31
CA PHE A 134 16.63 7.74 -5.28
C PHE A 134 16.71 9.14 -5.89
N ASP A 135 16.19 9.28 -7.10
CA ASP A 135 16.10 10.55 -7.82
C ASP A 135 14.64 11.07 -7.77
N PRO A 136 14.37 12.20 -7.10
CA PRO A 136 13.03 12.76 -7.00
C PRO A 136 12.39 13.13 -8.35
N THR A 137 13.21 13.37 -9.38
CA THR A 137 12.77 13.75 -10.72
C THR A 137 12.30 12.57 -11.56
N ARG A 138 12.64 11.33 -11.17
CA ARG A 138 12.29 10.11 -11.90
C ARG A 138 11.71 9.06 -10.93
N PRO A 139 10.44 9.23 -10.51
CA PRO A 139 9.80 8.29 -9.60
C PRO A 139 9.63 6.91 -10.25
N LEU A 140 9.83 5.85 -9.44
CA LEU A 140 9.73 4.46 -9.90
C LEU A 140 8.28 4.02 -10.13
N ARG A 141 7.33 4.65 -9.42
CA ARG A 141 5.90 4.36 -9.53
C ARG A 141 5.19 5.57 -10.13
N PRO A 142 4.11 5.37 -10.90
CA PRO A 142 3.30 6.48 -11.38
C PRO A 142 2.77 7.31 -10.21
N ASN A 143 2.58 8.60 -10.43
CA ASN A 143 1.95 9.49 -9.47
C ASN A 143 0.51 9.00 -9.19
N PRO A 144 0.06 8.92 -7.92
CA PRO A 144 -1.31 8.54 -7.58
C PRO A 144 -2.42 9.53 -8.01
N HIS A 145 -2.09 10.69 -8.59
CA HIS A 145 -3.03 11.73 -9.01
C HIS A 145 -2.97 11.97 -10.51
#